data_AF-A0A7J4K8K4-F1
#
_entry.id   AF-A0A7J4K8K4-F1
#
_cell.length_a   1.000
_cell.length_b   1.000
_cell.length_c   1.000
_cell.angle_alpha   90.00
_cell.angle_beta   90.00
_cell.angle_gamma   90.00
#
_symmetry.space_group_name_H-M   'P 1'
#
loop_
_entity.id
_entity.type
_entity.pdbx_description
1 polymer ?
#
loop_
_entity_poly.entity_id
_entity_poly.type
_entity_poly.pdbx_seq_one_letter_code
_entity_poly.pdbx_strand_id
1 'polypeptide(L)' 'AIIGVGCLGEVKEGLEMSDKLGLVSMGVVTLKEGCVETLVEWDDVFEIIKLGVDPARIPWDLVPIPKTDPLS' A
#
# COMPACT_ATOMS: atom_id res chain seq x y z
N ALA A 1 -8.71 2.74 -9.85
CA ALA A 1 -8.07 3.22 -8.60
C ALA A 1 -6.56 3.09 -8.76
N ILE A 2 -5.78 4.00 -8.19
CA ILE A 2 -4.32 4.03 -8.26
C ILE A 2 -3.73 3.91 -6.85
N ILE A 3 -2.62 3.19 -6.71
CA ILE A 3 -1.85 3.17 -5.46
C ILE A 3 -0.46 3.72 -5.76
N GLY A 4 -0.10 4.81 -5.08
CA GLY A 4 1.25 5.39 -5.14
C GLY A 4 2.08 4.93 -3.95
N VAL A 5 3.30 4.47 -4.19
CA VAL A 5 4.25 4.05 -3.15
C VAL A 5 5.53 4.87 -3.30
N GLY A 6 5.96 5.53 -2.23
CA GLY A 6 7.16 6.37 -2.29
C GLY A 6 7.42 7.14 -1.01
N CYS A 7 8.33 8.12 -1.08
CA CYS A 7 8.62 9.02 0.03
C CYS A 7 7.40 9.88 0.33
N LEU A 8 7.32 10.44 1.55
CA LEU A 8 6.16 11.21 1.99
C LEU A 8 5.83 12.37 1.02
N GLY A 9 6.86 13.08 0.54
CA GLY A 9 6.69 14.18 -0.42
C GLY A 9 6.12 13.73 -1.77
N GLU A 10 6.68 12.66 -2.34
CA GLU A 10 6.24 12.11 -3.62
C GLU A 10 4.78 11.62 -3.56
N VAL A 11 4.44 10.91 -2.47
CA VAL A 11 3.09 10.41 -2.23
C VAL A 11 2.10 11.57 -2.09
N LYS A 12 2.47 12.61 -1.34
CA LYS A 12 1.62 13.80 -1.17
C LYS A 12 1.37 14.50 -2.52
N GLU A 13 2.41 14.78 -3.29
CA GLU A 13 2.29 15.46 -4.58
C GLU A 13 1.47 14.63 -5.59
N GLY A 14 1.67 13.30 -5.60
CA GLY A 14 0.90 12.37 -6.43
C GLY A 14 -0.58 12.29 -6.04
N LEU A 15 -0.90 12.33 -4.74
CA LEU A 15 -2.27 12.37 -4.25
C LEU A 15 -2.96 13.69 -4.64
N GLU A 16 -2.32 14.83 -4.42
CA GLU A 16 -2.85 16.14 -4.81
C GLU A 16 -3.08 16.26 -6.34
N MET A 17 -2.19 15.66 -7.14
CA MET A 17 -2.36 15.58 -8.59
C MET A 17 -3.55 14.70 -8.98
N SER A 18 -3.68 13.52 -8.37
CA SER A 18 -4.76 12.58 -8.65
C SER A 18 -6.14 13.15 -8.30
N ASP A 19 -6.23 13.86 -7.17
CA ASP A 19 -7.45 14.55 -6.73
C ASP A 19 -7.89 15.61 -7.75
N LYS A 20 -6.96 16.43 -8.24
CA LYS A 20 -7.22 17.41 -9.32
C LYS A 20 -7.74 16.78 -10.61
N LEU A 21 -7.39 15.52 -10.87
CA LEU A 21 -7.84 14.76 -12.04
C LEU A 21 -9.13 13.96 -11.78
N GLY A 22 -9.70 14.02 -10.56
CA GLY A 22 -10.87 13.25 -10.17
C GLY A 22 -10.63 11.74 -10.10
N LEU A 23 -9.38 11.33 -9.87
CA LEU A 23 -8.99 9.93 -9.77
C LEU A 23 -8.99 9.47 -8.32
N VAL A 24 -9.59 8.30 -8.06
CA VAL A 24 -9.48 7.63 -6.76
C VAL A 24 -8.07 7.07 -6.61
N SER A 25 -7.31 7.62 -5.67
CA SER A 25 -5.94 7.21 -5.36
C SER A 25 -5.71 7.02 -3.86
N MET A 26 -4.76 6.15 -3.52
CA MET A 26 -4.29 5.92 -2.16
C MET A 26 -2.76 5.90 -2.15
N GLY A 27 -2.15 6.30 -1.03
CA GLY A 27 -0.70 6.43 -0.90
C GLY A 27 -0.14 5.57 0.21
N VAL A 28 0.96 4.86 -0.04
CA VAL A 28 1.73 4.11 0.96
C VAL A 28 3.12 4.74 1.08
N VAL A 29 3.48 5.14 2.28
CA VAL A 29 4.76 5.78 2.56
C VAL A 29 5.80 4.69 2.84
N THR A 30 6.97 4.82 2.21
CA THR A 30 8.11 3.92 2.47
C THR A 30 8.63 4.07 3.90
N LEU A 31 9.01 2.97 4.54
CA LEU A 31 9.56 2.94 5.90
C LEU A 31 10.94 3.62 5.99
N LYS A 32 11.69 3.60 4.89
CA LYS A 32 13.02 4.20 4.81
C LYS A 32 13.16 4.96 3.51
N GLU A 33 13.50 6.23 3.62
CA GLU A 33 13.81 7.11 2.49
C GLU A 33 15.27 6.87 2.07
N GLY A 34 15.49 6.40 0.84
CA GLY A 34 16.83 6.13 0.36
C GLY A 34 16.84 5.77 -1.12
N CYS A 35 17.59 6.54 -1.93
CA CYS A 35 17.80 6.33 -3.37
C CYS A 35 18.44 4.97 -3.72
N VAL A 36 18.88 4.20 -2.71
CA VAL A 36 19.62 2.93 -2.86
C VAL A 36 18.89 1.76 -2.20
N GLU A 37 18.06 2.01 -1.17
CA GLU A 37 17.33 0.99 -0.44
C GLU A 37 15.91 1.49 -0.17
N THR A 38 14.95 1.01 -0.95
CA THR A 38 13.53 1.28 -0.75
C THR A 38 12.93 0.17 0.10
N LEU A 39 12.46 0.51 1.31
CA LEU A 39 11.72 -0.40 2.18
C LEU A 39 10.25 -0.01 2.21
N VAL A 40 9.38 -0.96 1.89
CA VAL A 40 7.92 -0.82 1.87
C VAL A 40 7.33 -1.84 2.84
N GLU A 41 6.36 -1.41 3.64
CA GLU A 41 5.52 -2.33 4.41
C GLU A 41 4.50 -2.97 3.47
N TRP A 42 4.71 -4.23 3.12
CA TRP A 42 3.86 -4.92 2.16
C TRP A 42 2.49 -5.23 2.73
N ASP A 43 2.38 -5.41 4.05
CA ASP A 43 1.09 -5.62 4.71
C ASP A 43 0.14 -4.44 4.43
N ASP A 44 0.64 -3.20 4.54
CA ASP A 44 -0.12 -1.96 4.27
C ASP A 44 -0.57 -1.88 2.79
N VAL A 45 0.33 -2.23 1.86
CA VAL A 45 0.01 -2.24 0.42
C VAL A 45 -1.10 -3.25 0.13
N PHE A 46 -0.99 -4.46 0.69
CA PHE A 46 -1.98 -5.51 0.48
C PHE A 46 -3.33 -5.15 1.07
N GLU A 47 -3.38 -4.56 2.27
CA GLU A 47 -4.63 -4.07 2.87
C GLU A 47 -5.38 -3.12 1.94
N ILE A 48 -4.67 -2.18 1.33
CA ILE A 48 -5.24 -1.20 0.39
C ILE A 48 -5.73 -1.86 -0.90
N ILE A 49 -4.95 -2.78 -1.49
CA ILE A 49 -5.32 -3.47 -2.75
C ILE A 49 -6.61 -4.29 -2.57
N LYS A 50 -6.83 -4.85 -1.38
CA LYS A 50 -8.01 -5.66 -1.07
C LYS A 50 -9.29 -4.83 -0.92
N LEU A 51 -9.19 -3.50 -0.79
CA LEU A 51 -10.37 -2.65 -0.64
C LEU A 51 -11.30 -2.77 -1.86
N GLY A 52 -12.53 -3.20 -1.60
CA GLY A 52 -13.55 -3.39 -2.65
C GLY A 52 -13.40 -4.67 -3.48
N VAL A 53 -12.46 -5.55 -3.14
CA VAL A 53 -12.32 -6.88 -3.76
C VAL A 53 -13.06 -7.92 -2.92
N ASP A 54 -13.85 -8.78 -3.56
CA ASP A 54 -14.47 -9.94 -2.92
C ASP A 54 -13.37 -10.87 -2.36
N PRO A 55 -13.36 -11.18 -1.05
CA PRO A 55 -12.37 -12.06 -0.46
C PRO A 55 -12.26 -13.43 -1.14
N ALA A 56 -13.34 -13.96 -1.72
CA ALA A 56 -13.33 -15.23 -2.44
C ALA A 56 -12.51 -15.20 -3.74
N ARG A 57 -12.18 -14.01 -4.25
CA ARG A 57 -11.37 -13.81 -5.46
C ARG A 57 -9.88 -13.59 -5.15
N ILE A 58 -9.52 -13.45 -3.89
CA ILE A 58 -8.13 -13.26 -3.49
C ILE A 58 -7.45 -14.63 -3.50
N PRO A 59 -6.35 -14.81 -4.24
CA PRO A 59 -5.55 -16.04 -4.18
C PRO A 59 -5.17 -16.37 -2.73
N TRP A 60 -5.32 -17.63 -2.35
CA TRP A 60 -5.15 -18.08 -0.96
C TRP A 60 -3.72 -17.85 -0.42
N ASP A 61 -2.73 -17.79 -1.30
CA ASP A 61 -1.33 -17.49 -1.01
C ASP A 61 -1.06 -16.01 -0.72
N LEU A 62 -2.01 -15.11 -1.06
CA LEU A 62 -1.94 -13.67 -0.79
C LEU A 62 -2.76 -13.25 0.45
N VAL A 63 -3.38 -14.20 1.13
CA VAL A 63 -4.08 -13.96 2.40
C VAL A 63 -3.03 -13.91 3.52
N PRO A 64 -2.85 -12.76 4.21
CA PRO A 64 -1.87 -12.68 5.29
C PRO A 64 -2.21 -13.67 6.39
N ILE A 65 -1.21 -14.41 6.85
CA ILE A 65 -1.33 -15.25 8.04
C ILE A 65 -1.43 -14.26 9.22
N PRO A 66 -2.47 -14.31 10.07
CA PRO A 66 -2.59 -13.42 11.21
C PRO A 66 -1.33 -13.50 12.08
N LYS A 67 -0.65 -12.38 12.32
CA LYS A 67 0.42 -12.25 13.31
C LYS A 67 -0.18 -12.30 14.73
N THR A 68 -0.71 -13.44 15.11
CA THR A 68 -1.03 -13.76 16.50
C THR A 68 -0.27 -15.01 16.86
N ASP A 69 0.96 -14.84 17.34
CA ASP A 69 1.48 -15.63 18.45
C ASP A 69 2.64 -14.88 19.15
N PRO A 70 2.56 -14.64 20.48
CA PRO A 70 3.60 -13.99 21.27
C PRO A 70 4.80 -14.91 21.61
N LEU A 71 5.15 -15.84 20.72
CA LEU A 71 6.34 -16.69 20.85
C LEU A 71 7.07 -16.85 19.51
N SER A 72 7.85 -15.83 19.14
CA SER A 72 8.99 -15.96 18.23
C SER A 72 10.12 -15.05 18.69
#